data_AF-A0A1Y2DW69-F1
#
_entry.id   AF-A0A1Y2DW69-F1
#
_cell.length_a   1.000
_cell.length_b   1.000
_cell.length_c   1.000
_cell.angle_alpha   90.00
_cell.angle_beta   90.00
_cell.angle_gamma   90.00
#
_symmetry.space_group_name_H-M   'P 1'
#
loop_
_entity.id
_entity.type
_entity.pdbx_description
1 polymer ?
#
loop_
_entity_poly.entity_id
_entity_poly.type
_entity_poly.pdbx_seq_one_letter_code
_entity_poly.pdbx_strand_id
1 'polypeptide(L)'
;MDRNKKGQDLMARHNLCIKEILDRFLKMMLAATDELPHEATIESAMLNSMKMESETAALINEIQNLLMISREIKALWIRGPLNPPSEHTEQEKELDVQAEMVQGLYNQAIIIQQRRTKAHAVAVAKGLAGDKTK
;
A
#
# COMPACT_ATOMS: atom_id res chain seq x y z
N MET A 1 6.57 30.53 -3.98
CA MET A 1 7.65 30.26 -3.00
C MET A 1 7.40 29.00 -2.15
N ASP A 2 6.17 28.45 -2.06
CA ASP A 2 5.86 27.28 -1.20
C ASP A 2 6.15 25.88 -1.77
N ARG A 3 6.40 25.75 -3.09
CA ARG A 3 6.69 24.44 -3.72
C ARG A 3 7.95 23.78 -3.18
N ASN A 4 8.99 24.57 -2.90
CA ASN A 4 10.26 24.05 -2.41
C ASN A 4 10.14 23.60 -0.95
N LYS A 5 9.30 24.26 -0.14
CA LYS A 5 9.08 23.92 1.27
C LYS A 5 8.36 22.57 1.44
N LYS A 6 7.30 22.30 0.66
CA LYS A 6 6.59 21.01 0.71
C LYS A 6 7.43 19.85 0.18
N GLY A 7 8.24 20.08 -0.86
CA GLY A 7 9.19 19.06 -1.36
C GLY A 7 10.34 18.79 -0.40
N GLN A 8 10.87 19.84 0.24
CA GLN A 8 11.87 19.71 1.33
C GLN A 8 11.28 18.99 2.54
N ASP A 9 10.02 19.24 2.89
CA ASP A 9 9.32 18.56 3.99
C ASP A 9 9.12 17.06 3.71
N LEU A 10 8.71 16.69 2.50
CA LEU A 10 8.56 15.28 2.11
C LEU A 10 9.91 14.54 2.14
N MET A 11 10.97 15.17 1.63
CA MET A 11 12.32 14.60 1.66
C MET A 11 12.86 14.50 3.09
N ALA A 12 12.58 15.49 3.95
CA ALA A 12 12.94 15.45 5.36
C ALA A 12 12.21 14.31 6.09
N ARG A 13 10.90 14.15 5.88
CA ARG A 13 10.10 13.04 6.43
C ARG A 13 10.60 11.69 5.94
N HIS A 14 10.93 11.57 4.67
CA HIS A 14 11.53 10.35 4.10
C HIS A 14 12.86 10.01 4.77
N ASN A 15 13.78 10.96 4.87
CA ASN A 15 15.09 10.74 5.49
C ASN A 15 14.98 10.40 6.98
N LEU A 16 14.05 11.03 7.68
CA LEU A 16 13.75 10.70 9.07
C LEU A 16 13.21 9.28 9.19
N CYS A 17 12.25 8.89 8.34
CA CYS A 17 11.71 7.54 8.32
C CYS A 17 12.79 6.47 8.06
N ILE A 18 13.69 6.70 7.08
CA ILE A 18 14.82 5.78 6.82
C ILE A 18 15.76 5.70 8.03
N LYS A 19 16.09 6.83 8.65
CA LYS A 19 16.92 6.86 9.86
C LYS A 19 16.28 6.01 10.96
N GLU A 20 14.99 6.21 11.23
CA GLU A 20 14.29 5.48 12.29
C GLU A 20 14.22 3.97 11.98
N ILE A 21 14.00 3.57 10.72
CA ILE A 21 14.06 2.15 10.31
C ILE A 21 15.42 1.54 10.63
N LEU A 22 16.51 2.21 10.24
CA LEU A 22 17.86 1.71 10.46
C LEU A 22 18.23 1.67 11.95
N ASP A 23 17.84 2.69 12.71
CA ASP A 23 18.10 2.79 14.14
C ASP A 23 17.36 1.70 14.94
N ARG A 24 16.08 1.47 14.63
CA ARG A 24 15.28 0.40 15.25
C ARG A 24 15.80 -0.98 14.91
N PHE A 25 16.19 -1.21 13.65
CA PHE A 25 16.80 -2.47 13.24
C PHE A 25 18.11 -2.73 13.99
N LEU A 26 18.96 -1.70 14.13
CA LEU A 26 20.20 -1.81 14.91
C LEU A 26 19.90 -2.11 16.39
N LYS A 27 18.94 -1.42 17.01
CA LYS A 27 18.54 -1.67 18.41
C LYS A 27 18.02 -3.09 18.63
N MET A 28 17.26 -3.62 17.68
CA MET A 28 16.79 -5.01 17.70
C MET A 28 17.96 -6.00 17.60
N MET A 29 18.92 -5.74 16.70
CA MET A 29 20.12 -6.57 16.59
C MET A 29 20.95 -6.54 17.87
N LEU A 30 21.17 -5.35 18.46
CA LEU A 30 21.89 -5.21 19.73
C LEU A 30 21.20 -5.95 20.87
N ALA A 31 19.87 -5.90 20.93
CA ALA A 31 19.08 -6.68 21.88
C ALA A 31 19.29 -8.18 21.66
N ALA A 32 19.21 -8.66 20.41
CA ALA A 32 19.38 -10.08 20.09
C ALA A 32 20.81 -10.61 20.33
N THR A 33 21.83 -9.76 20.18
CA THR A 33 23.24 -10.12 20.39
C THR A 33 23.76 -9.82 21.79
N ASP A 34 22.90 -9.33 22.69
CA ASP A 34 23.32 -9.00 24.05
C ASP A 34 23.79 -10.27 24.77
N GLU A 35 25.02 -10.28 25.26
CA GLU A 35 25.57 -11.44 25.97
C GLU A 35 24.85 -11.59 27.30
N LEU A 36 24.26 -12.76 27.56
CA LEU A 36 23.65 -13.07 28.85
C LEU A 36 24.75 -13.00 29.93
N PRO A 37 24.65 -12.10 30.93
CA PRO A 37 25.65 -11.99 31.97
C PRO A 37 25.78 -13.32 32.74
N HIS A 38 26.93 -13.60 33.35
CA HIS A 38 27.14 -14.85 34.12
C HIS A 38 26.13 -15.02 35.27
N GLU A 39 25.47 -13.95 35.71
CA GLU A 39 24.35 -13.92 36.67
C GLU A 39 23.00 -13.65 35.98
N ALA A 40 22.81 -14.14 34.74
CA ALA A 40 21.61 -13.92 33.96
C ALA A 40 20.35 -14.34 34.73
N THR A 41 19.66 -13.34 35.27
CA THR A 41 18.38 -13.51 35.94
C THR A 41 17.31 -13.66 34.87
N ILE A 42 16.26 -14.46 35.10
CA ILE A 42 15.12 -14.61 34.18
C ILE A 42 14.57 -13.24 33.75
N GLU A 43 14.60 -12.26 34.66
CA GLU A 43 14.20 -10.87 34.43
C GLU A 43 14.99 -10.19 33.30
N SER A 44 16.29 -10.42 33.19
CA SER A 44 17.13 -9.84 32.12
C SER A 44 16.79 -10.39 30.74
N ALA A 45 16.50 -11.70 30.66
CA ALA A 45 16.07 -12.34 29.42
C ALA A 45 14.66 -11.87 29.01
N MET A 46 13.75 -11.72 29.97
CA MET A 46 12.40 -11.18 29.72
C MET A 46 12.45 -9.74 29.25
N LEU A 47 13.27 -8.89 29.89
CA LEU A 47 13.46 -7.50 29.48
C LEU A 47 13.98 -7.41 28.04
N ASN A 48 14.91 -8.29 27.67
CA ASN A 48 15.45 -8.35 26.31
C ASN A 48 14.37 -8.77 25.30
N SER A 49 13.57 -9.79 25.61
CA SER A 49 12.42 -10.20 24.79
C SER A 49 11.41 -9.06 24.59
N MET A 50 11.04 -8.35 25.65
CA MET A 50 10.14 -7.19 25.57
C MET A 50 10.72 -6.06 24.71
N LYS A 51 12.03 -5.82 24.82
CA LYS A 51 12.73 -4.82 24.00
C LYS A 51 12.72 -5.22 22.52
N MET A 52 12.98 -6.48 22.21
CA MET A 52 12.90 -7.00 20.83
C MET A 52 11.48 -6.86 20.25
N GLU A 53 10.44 -7.21 21.01
CA GLU A 53 9.05 -7.07 20.58
C GLU A 53 8.67 -5.60 20.31
N SER A 54 9.06 -4.70 21.22
CA SER A 54 8.80 -3.27 21.09
C SER A 54 9.48 -2.67 19.87
N GLU A 55 10.77 -2.96 19.65
CA GLU A 55 11.51 -2.48 18.48
C GLU A 55 10.96 -3.06 17.18
N THR A 56 10.48 -4.31 17.18
CA THR A 56 9.84 -4.94 16.02
C THR A 56 8.51 -4.24 15.67
N ALA A 57 7.66 -3.99 16.66
CA ALA A 57 6.40 -3.28 16.45
C ALA A 57 6.64 -1.86 15.92
N ALA A 58 7.64 -1.18 16.48
CA ALA A 58 8.00 0.15 16.04
C ALA A 58 8.60 0.16 14.61
N LEU A 59 9.40 -0.85 14.25
CA LEU A 59 9.92 -1.04 12.89
C LEU A 59 8.79 -1.21 11.87
N ILE A 60 7.77 -2.02 12.20
CA ILE A 60 6.58 -2.19 11.35
C ILE A 60 5.89 -0.85 11.11
N ASN A 61 5.72 -0.04 12.16
CA ASN A 61 5.12 1.29 12.04
C ASN A 61 5.93 2.22 11.12
N GLU A 62 7.26 2.21 11.21
CA GLU A 62 8.08 3.04 10.30
C GLU A 62 7.99 2.57 8.85
N ILE A 63 7.92 1.26 8.59
CA ILE A 63 7.69 0.74 7.23
C ILE A 63 6.31 1.19 6.71
N GLN A 64 5.28 1.20 7.55
CA GLN A 64 3.97 1.74 7.19
C GLN A 64 4.04 3.25 6.88
N ASN A 65 4.81 4.03 7.65
CA ASN A 65 5.06 5.43 7.36
C ASN A 65 5.74 5.63 5.99
N LEU A 66 6.71 4.77 5.64
CA LEU A 66 7.34 4.80 4.33
C LEU A 66 6.36 4.48 3.19
N LEU A 67 5.44 3.54 3.41
CA LEU A 67 4.36 3.24 2.47
C LEU A 67 3.39 4.41 2.31
N MET A 68 3.09 5.14 3.39
CA MET A 68 2.29 6.38 3.29
C MET A 68 3.00 7.42 2.44
N ILE A 69 4.30 7.66 2.65
CA ILE A 69 5.10 8.58 1.84
C ILE A 69 5.09 8.14 0.36
N SER A 70 5.21 6.85 0.07
CA SER A 70 5.11 6.33 -1.30
C SER A 70 3.74 6.62 -1.94
N ARG A 71 2.66 6.50 -1.18
CA ARG A 71 1.31 6.84 -1.64
C ARG A 71 1.15 8.34 -1.86
N GLU A 72 1.69 9.18 -0.98
CA GLU A 72 1.72 10.64 -1.15
C GLU A 72 2.48 11.03 -2.43
N ILE A 73 3.65 10.42 -2.67
CA ILE A 73 4.40 10.62 -3.92
C ILE A 73 3.52 10.22 -5.10
N LYS A 74 2.98 9.00 -5.15
CA LYS A 74 2.12 8.56 -6.27
C LYS A 74 0.91 9.48 -6.47
N ALA A 75 0.32 10.00 -5.39
CA ALA A 75 -0.75 10.98 -5.49
C ALA A 75 -0.29 12.29 -6.13
N LEU A 76 0.92 12.78 -5.82
CA LEU A 76 1.52 13.93 -6.51
C LEU A 76 1.72 13.67 -8.01
N TRP A 77 2.08 12.45 -8.39
CA TRP A 77 2.21 12.07 -9.81
C TRP A 77 0.86 12.06 -10.55
N ILE A 78 -0.23 11.67 -9.88
CA ILE A 78 -1.57 11.60 -10.47
C ILE A 78 -2.26 12.97 -10.50
N ARG A 79 -2.22 13.71 -9.38
CA ARG A 79 -2.92 15.00 -9.22
C ARG A 79 -2.12 16.22 -9.67
N GLY A 80 -0.80 16.10 -9.83
CA GLY A 80 0.09 17.25 -10.02
C GLY A 80 0.41 17.98 -8.71
N PRO A 81 1.00 19.19 -8.77
CA PRO A 81 1.47 19.92 -7.58
C PRO A 81 0.33 20.25 -6.60
N LEU A 82 0.59 20.12 -5.29
CA LEU A 82 -0.36 20.43 -4.20
C LEU A 82 -0.71 21.94 -4.18
N ASN A 83 -1.67 22.36 -5.00
CA ASN A 83 -2.26 23.69 -4.94
C ASN A 83 -3.19 23.81 -3.72
N PRO A 84 -3.43 25.03 -3.19
CA PRO A 84 -4.28 25.22 -2.03
C PRO A 84 -5.70 24.67 -2.24
N PRO A 85 -6.39 24.22 -1.17
CA PRO A 85 -7.67 23.51 -1.24
C PRO A 85 -8.83 24.31 -1.86
N SER A 86 -8.65 25.60 -2.14
CA SER A 86 -9.64 26.46 -2.79
C SER A 86 -9.65 26.34 -4.33
N GLU A 87 -8.67 25.67 -4.94
CA GLU A 87 -8.49 25.67 -6.40
C GLU A 87 -8.86 24.33 -7.08
N HIS A 88 -9.11 23.27 -6.30
CA HIS A 88 -9.34 21.91 -6.81
C HIS A 88 -10.79 21.45 -6.84
N THR A 89 -11.75 22.25 -6.39
CA THR A 89 -13.15 21.80 -6.31
C THR A 89 -13.76 21.50 -7.68
N GLU A 90 -13.22 22.04 -8.77
CA GLU A 90 -13.71 21.79 -10.13
C GLU A 90 -12.96 20.64 -10.81
N GLN A 91 -11.62 20.61 -10.75
CA GLN A 91 -10.84 19.51 -11.33
C GLN A 91 -11.05 18.16 -10.62
N GLU A 92 -11.22 18.15 -9.30
CA GLU A 92 -11.55 16.91 -8.58
C GLU A 92 -12.94 16.39 -8.96
N LYS A 93 -13.91 17.29 -9.17
CA LYS A 93 -15.23 16.90 -9.69
C LYS A 93 -15.14 16.34 -11.09
N GLU A 94 -14.33 16.93 -11.97
CA GLU A 94 -14.12 16.41 -13.33
C GLU A 94 -13.46 15.02 -13.31
N LEU A 95 -12.48 14.81 -12.44
CA LEU A 95 -11.83 13.51 -12.28
C LEU A 95 -12.77 12.45 -11.70
N ASP A 96 -13.61 12.81 -10.72
CA ASP A 96 -14.62 11.90 -10.16
C ASP A 96 -15.66 11.51 -11.22
N VAL A 97 -16.12 12.47 -12.02
CA VAL A 97 -17.06 12.21 -13.14
C VAL A 97 -16.42 11.28 -14.18
N GLN A 98 -15.14 11.49 -14.51
CA GLN A 98 -14.43 10.62 -15.43
C GLN A 98 -14.22 9.21 -14.86
N ALA A 99 -13.92 9.10 -13.55
CA ALA A 99 -13.77 7.82 -12.87
C ALA A 99 -15.09 7.02 -12.85
N GLU A 100 -16.21 7.69 -12.57
CA GLU A 100 -17.54 7.08 -12.60
C GLU A 100 -17.91 6.60 -14.00
N MET A 101 -17.60 7.38 -15.04
CA MET A 101 -17.81 7.00 -16.43
C MET A 101 -16.99 5.75 -16.82
N VAL A 102 -15.71 5.69 -16.44
CA VAL A 102 -14.84 4.54 -16.70
C VAL A 102 -15.35 3.30 -15.97
N GLN A 103 -15.80 3.45 -14.72
CA GLN A 103 -16.37 2.35 -13.96
C GLN A 103 -17.66 1.80 -14.61
N GLY A 104 -18.51 2.68 -15.15
CA GLY A 104 -19.68 2.30 -15.93
C GLY A 104 -19.33 1.49 -17.18
N LEU A 105 -18.35 1.96 -17.97
CA LEU A 105 -17.88 1.26 -19.17
C LEU A 105 -17.24 -0.10 -18.86
N TYR A 106 -16.46 -0.18 -17.79
CA TYR A 106 -15.86 -1.43 -17.33
C TYR A 106 -16.93 -2.46 -16.94
N ASN A 107 -17.94 -2.04 -16.17
CA ASN A 107 -19.05 -2.91 -15.79
C ASN A 107 -19.84 -3.42 -17.00
N GLN A 108 -20.06 -2.57 -18.00
CA GLN A 108 -20.69 -2.98 -19.26
C GLN A 108 -19.85 -4.00 -20.03
N ALA A 109 -18.53 -3.78 -20.12
CA ALA A 109 -17.61 -4.71 -20.78
C ALA A 109 -17.61 -6.09 -20.11
N ILE A 110 -17.60 -6.13 -18.78
CA ILE A 110 -17.71 -7.36 -17.98
C ILE A 110 -19.01 -8.11 -18.29
N ILE A 111 -20.14 -7.40 -18.34
CA ILE A 111 -21.45 -8.01 -18.65
C ILE A 111 -21.45 -8.60 -20.07
N ILE A 112 -20.91 -7.88 -21.05
CA ILE A 112 -20.82 -8.36 -22.44
C ILE A 112 -19.94 -9.62 -22.51
N GLN A 113 -18.81 -9.63 -21.80
CA GLN A 113 -17.91 -10.79 -21.77
C GLN A 113 -18.58 -12.00 -21.12
N GLN A 114 -19.27 -11.82 -20.00
CA GLN A 114 -20.02 -12.88 -19.33
C GLN A 114 -21.17 -13.43 -20.20
N ARG A 115 -21.85 -12.57 -20.97
CA ARG A 115 -22.87 -13.02 -21.93
C ARG A 115 -22.25 -13.84 -23.07
N ARG A 116 -21.10 -13.41 -23.60
CA ARG A 116 -20.36 -14.15 -24.63
C ARG A 116 -19.88 -15.51 -24.13
N THR A 117 -19.32 -15.59 -22.93
CA THR A 117 -18.87 -16.88 -22.35
C THR A 117 -20.03 -17.82 -22.07
N LYS A 118 -21.16 -17.31 -21.53
CA LYS A 118 -22.38 -18.10 -21.34
C LYS A 118 -22.97 -18.58 -22.66
N ALA A 119 -23.06 -17.72 -23.68
CA ALA A 119 -23.55 -18.10 -25.00
C ALA A 119 -22.65 -19.15 -25.67
N HIS A 120 -21.33 -19.01 -25.53
CA HIS A 120 -20.37 -20.00 -26.02
C HIS A 120 -20.51 -21.34 -25.27
N ALA A 121 -20.66 -21.33 -23.94
CA ALA A 121 -20.88 -22.53 -23.15
C ALA A 121 -22.18 -23.26 -23.55
N VAL A 122 -23.26 -22.51 -23.80
CA VAL A 122 -24.54 -23.06 -24.29
C VAL A 122 -24.41 -23.63 -25.70
N ALA A 123 -23.68 -22.96 -26.60
CA ALA A 123 -23.42 -23.46 -27.95
C ALA A 123 -22.59 -24.76 -27.94
N VAL A 124 -21.56 -24.84 -27.10
CA VAL A 124 -20.74 -26.05 -26.91
C VAL A 124 -21.59 -27.19 -26.31
N ALA A 125 -22.42 -26.92 -25.30
CA ALA A 125 -23.30 -27.92 -24.71
C ALA A 125 -24.34 -28.45 -25.73
N LYS A 126 -24.87 -27.57 -26.58
CA LYS A 126 -25.82 -27.96 -27.64
C LYS A 126 -25.15 -28.74 -28.78
N GLY A 127 -23.91 -28.41 -29.13
CA GLY A 127 -23.10 -29.18 -30.09
C GLY A 127 -22.78 -30.59 -29.60
N LEU A 128 -22.43 -30.74 -28.31
CA LEU A 128 -22.18 -32.04 -27.67
C LEU A 128 -23.45 -32.90 -27.51
N ALA A 129 -24.63 -32.28 -27.43
CA ALA A 129 -25.91 -32.99 -27.35
C ALA A 129 -26.37 -33.53 -28.72
N GLY A 130 -26.05 -32.83 -29.82
CA GLY A 130 -26.38 -33.27 -31.18
C GLY A 130 -25.52 -34.42 -31.72
N ASP A 131 -24.34 -34.65 -31.12
CA ASP A 131 -23.40 -35.71 -31.50
C ASP A 131 -23.73 -37.07 -30.84
N LYS A 132 -24.57 -37.07 -29.78
CA LYS A 132 -24.97 -38.30 -29.05
C LYS A 132 -26.25 -38.97 -29.58
N THR A 133 -26.84 -38.44 -30.65
CA THR A 133 -28.12 -38.92 -31.21
C THR A 133 -28.01 -39.42 -32.66
N LYS A 134 -26.83 -39.82 -33.11
CA LYS A 134 -26.63 -40.54 -34.38
C LYS A 134 -25.99 -41.90 -34.13
#